data_AF-A0A2N6VNJ5-F1
#
_entry.id   AF-A0A2N6VNJ5-F1
#
_cell.length_a   1.000
_cell.length_b   1.000
_cell.length_c   1.000
_cell.angle_alpha   90.00
_cell.angle_beta   90.00
_cell.angle_gamma   90.00
#
_symmetry.space_group_name_H-M   'P 1'
#
loop_
_entity.id
_entity.type
_entity.pdbx_description
1 polymer ?
#
loop_
_entity_poly.entity_id
_entity_poly.type
_entity_poly.pdbx_seq_one_letter_code
_entity_poly.pdbx_strand_id
1 'polypeptide(L)'
;MKAAITSQQAAREAGVARFVQVSFVGAEHPTAEGTDPVFAAYWDAKRIADDSLRASDLDFTIVKPGRLTDEPETGKLAVSQGEVRKGSTTARADVANFILHILTDERTYGKDLDILDGDTPLAESLDAYLAQ
;
A
#
# COMPACT_ATOMS: atom_id res chain seq x y z
N MET A 1 -1.74 -17.36 -0.13
CA MET A 1 -2.31 -16.47 -1.17
C MET A 1 -3.78 -16.13 -0.99
N LYS A 2 -4.68 -17.06 -0.65
CA LYS A 2 -6.13 -16.76 -0.58
C LYS A 2 -6.57 -15.83 0.56
N ALA A 3 -5.78 -15.69 1.62
CA ALA A 3 -6.19 -14.99 2.84
C ALA A 3 -6.66 -13.54 2.61
N ALA A 4 -5.92 -12.75 1.80
CA ALA A 4 -6.29 -11.36 1.54
C ALA A 4 -7.63 -11.25 0.79
N ILE A 5 -7.84 -12.04 -0.26
CA ILE A 5 -9.09 -12.07 -1.01
C ILE A 5 -10.25 -12.54 -0.13
N THR A 6 -10.03 -13.58 0.67
CA THR A 6 -11.04 -14.06 1.61
C THR A 6 -11.38 -13.00 2.67
N SER A 7 -10.42 -12.22 3.16
CA SER A 7 -10.71 -11.12 4.09
C SER A 7 -11.47 -9.97 3.43
N GLN A 8 -11.19 -9.67 2.17
CA GLN A 8 -11.96 -8.67 1.40
C GLN A 8 -13.42 -9.11 1.25
N GLN A 9 -13.64 -10.39 0.89
CA GLN A 9 -14.99 -10.97 0.80
C GLN A 9 -15.71 -10.94 2.15
N ALA A 10 -15.03 -11.34 3.23
CA ALA A 10 -15.61 -11.32 4.56
C ALA A 10 -15.99 -9.90 5.02
N ALA A 11 -15.18 -8.87 4.69
CA ALA A 11 -15.50 -7.48 4.97
C ALA A 11 -16.81 -7.06 4.27
N ARG A 12 -16.97 -7.42 2.99
CA ARG A 12 -18.19 -7.16 2.23
C ARG A 12 -19.40 -7.86 2.85
N GLU A 13 -19.28 -9.14 3.17
CA GLU A 13 -20.35 -9.94 3.80
C GLU A 13 -20.75 -9.39 5.17
N ALA A 14 -19.80 -8.80 5.91
CA ALA A 14 -20.03 -8.15 7.18
C ALA A 14 -20.58 -6.71 7.06
N GLY A 15 -20.72 -6.17 5.84
CA GLY A 15 -21.13 -4.78 5.61
C GLY A 15 -20.08 -3.74 6.02
N VAL A 16 -18.81 -4.14 6.12
CA VAL A 16 -17.68 -3.25 6.42
C VAL A 16 -17.12 -2.71 5.11
N ALA A 17 -17.37 -1.44 4.81
CA ALA A 17 -16.96 -0.82 3.54
C ALA A 17 -15.47 -0.43 3.51
N ARG A 18 -14.94 0.15 4.60
CA ARG A 18 -13.56 0.65 4.65
C ARG A 18 -12.56 -0.50 4.75
N PHE A 19 -11.62 -0.58 3.79
CA PHE A 19 -10.59 -1.62 3.76
C PHE A 19 -9.20 -1.06 3.41
N VAL A 20 -8.21 -1.24 4.28
CA VAL A 20 -6.82 -0.85 4.00
C VAL A 20 -5.96 -2.09 3.79
N GLN A 21 -5.30 -2.18 2.64
CA GLN A 21 -4.43 -3.30 2.29
C GLN A 21 -2.98 -2.86 2.18
N VAL A 22 -2.08 -3.57 2.88
CA VAL A 22 -0.63 -3.37 2.71
C VAL A 22 -0.11 -4.27 1.60
N SER A 23 0.44 -3.65 0.55
CA SER A 23 1.08 -4.32 -0.58
C SER A 23 2.58 -3.97 -0.60
N PHE A 24 3.15 -3.68 -1.76
CA PHE A 24 4.50 -3.11 -1.91
C PHE A 24 4.60 -2.34 -3.23
N VAL A 25 5.58 -1.44 -3.29
CA VAL A 25 5.87 -0.64 -4.49
C VAL A 25 6.11 -1.51 -5.74
N GLY A 26 5.43 -1.20 -6.83
CA GLY A 26 5.57 -1.92 -8.11
C GLY A 26 4.84 -3.27 -8.18
N ALA A 27 4.03 -3.62 -7.17
CA ALA A 27 3.24 -4.86 -7.17
C ALA A 27 2.29 -4.98 -8.38
N GLU A 28 1.90 -3.87 -9.01
CA GLU A 28 1.08 -3.83 -10.22
C GLU A 28 1.78 -4.39 -11.47
N HIS A 29 3.11 -4.46 -11.47
CA HIS A 29 3.85 -4.99 -12.60
C HIS A 29 3.91 -6.52 -12.57
N PRO A 30 4.02 -7.19 -13.73
CA PRO A 30 4.29 -8.62 -13.76
C PRO A 30 5.65 -8.91 -13.12
N THR A 31 5.76 -10.08 -12.50
CA THR A 31 7.03 -10.56 -11.96
C THR A 31 8.12 -10.54 -13.04
N ALA A 32 9.25 -9.90 -12.74
CA ALA A 32 10.37 -9.77 -13.68
C ALA A 32 11.05 -11.13 -13.93
N GLU A 33 11.56 -11.34 -15.14
CA GLU A 33 12.33 -12.53 -15.49
C GLU A 33 13.57 -12.66 -14.58
N GLY A 34 13.87 -13.88 -14.14
CA GLY A 34 14.98 -14.16 -13.23
C GLY A 34 14.74 -13.81 -11.76
N THR A 35 13.53 -13.37 -11.40
CA THR A 35 13.12 -13.22 -9.99
C THR A 35 13.13 -14.58 -9.29
N ASP A 36 13.65 -14.61 -8.05
CA ASP A 36 13.61 -15.80 -7.20
C ASP A 36 12.17 -16.38 -7.13
N PRO A 37 11.97 -17.71 -7.29
CA PRO A 37 10.64 -18.30 -7.37
C PRO A 37 9.74 -18.04 -6.15
N VAL A 38 10.32 -17.92 -4.95
CA VAL A 38 9.54 -17.63 -3.73
C VAL A 38 9.08 -16.18 -3.76
N PHE A 39 9.98 -15.26 -4.12
CA PHE A 39 9.62 -13.86 -4.26
C PHE A 39 8.66 -13.61 -5.43
N ALA A 40 8.80 -14.33 -6.53
CA ALA A 40 7.86 -14.34 -7.66
C ALA A 40 6.44 -14.73 -7.23
N ALA A 41 6.31 -15.83 -6.49
CA ALA A 41 5.02 -16.26 -5.96
C ALA A 41 4.42 -15.22 -4.99
N TYR A 42 5.24 -14.57 -4.15
CA TYR A 42 4.81 -13.47 -3.29
C TYR A 42 4.36 -12.23 -4.09
N TRP A 43 5.09 -11.87 -5.15
CA TRP A 43 4.76 -10.75 -6.03
C TRP A 43 3.41 -10.98 -6.70
N ASP A 44 3.25 -12.13 -7.37
CA ASP A 44 2.00 -12.49 -8.02
C ASP A 44 0.85 -12.56 -7.01
N ALA A 45 1.10 -13.02 -5.78
CA ALA A 45 0.12 -13.03 -4.71
C ALA A 45 -0.43 -11.65 -4.39
N LYS A 46 0.47 -10.68 -4.22
CA LYS A 46 0.12 -9.30 -3.88
C LYS A 46 -0.60 -8.64 -5.04
N ARG A 47 -0.10 -8.81 -6.26
CA ARG A 47 -0.76 -8.29 -7.47
C ARG A 47 -2.19 -8.81 -7.60
N ILE A 48 -2.39 -10.12 -7.46
CA ILE A 48 -3.73 -10.73 -7.53
C ILE A 48 -4.65 -10.22 -6.42
N ALA A 49 -4.12 -10.04 -5.20
CA ALA A 49 -4.90 -9.50 -4.08
C ALA A 49 -5.25 -8.02 -4.26
N ASP A 50 -4.35 -7.22 -4.84
CA ASP A 50 -4.57 -5.80 -5.16
C ASP A 50 -5.60 -5.67 -6.29
N ASP A 51 -5.45 -6.44 -7.37
CA ASP A 51 -6.39 -6.47 -8.49
C ASP A 51 -7.80 -6.87 -8.03
N SER A 52 -7.91 -7.86 -7.13
CA SER A 52 -9.18 -8.26 -6.50
C SER A 52 -9.81 -7.13 -5.69
N LEU A 53 -9.01 -6.40 -4.90
CA LEU A 53 -9.50 -5.28 -4.10
C LEU A 53 -9.97 -4.11 -4.98
N ARG A 54 -9.22 -3.77 -6.02
CA ARG A 54 -9.61 -2.72 -6.98
C ARG A 54 -10.90 -3.04 -7.73
N ALA A 55 -11.16 -4.32 -8.00
CA ALA A 55 -12.38 -4.79 -8.65
C ALA A 55 -13.58 -4.93 -7.68
N SER A 56 -13.38 -4.71 -6.38
CA SER A 56 -14.44 -4.78 -5.38
C SER A 56 -15.24 -3.47 -5.29
N ASP A 57 -16.28 -3.48 -4.45
CA ASP A 57 -17.11 -2.32 -4.07
C ASP A 57 -16.71 -1.73 -2.71
N LEU A 58 -15.54 -2.11 -2.17
CA LEU A 58 -15.03 -1.60 -0.90
C LEU A 58 -14.43 -0.20 -1.05
N ASP A 59 -14.56 0.62 -0.01
CA ASP A 59 -13.88 1.92 0.15
C ASP A 59 -12.40 1.69 0.47
N PHE A 60 -11.65 1.23 -0.52
CA PHE A 60 -10.30 0.70 -0.30
C PHE A 60 -9.21 1.77 -0.30
N THR A 61 -8.09 1.49 0.36
CA THR A 61 -6.80 2.12 0.03
C THR A 61 -5.72 1.04 0.03
N ILE A 62 -4.92 0.97 -1.04
CA ILE A 62 -3.77 0.05 -1.13
C ILE A 62 -2.51 0.84 -0.79
N VAL A 63 -1.90 0.54 0.35
CA VAL A 63 -0.65 1.16 0.82
C VAL A 63 0.53 0.31 0.35
N LYS A 64 1.42 0.90 -0.44
CA LYS A 64 2.55 0.24 -1.09
C LYS A 64 3.87 0.78 -0.54
N PRO A 65 4.38 0.19 0.56
CA PRO A 65 5.69 0.58 1.08
C PRO A 65 6.83 0.10 0.19
N GLY A 66 7.98 0.76 0.35
CA GLY A 66 9.29 0.28 -0.09
C GLY A 66 9.77 -0.94 0.71
N ARG A 67 11.08 -1.20 0.66
CA ARG A 67 11.67 -2.27 1.48
C ARG A 67 11.54 -1.93 2.96
N LEU A 68 10.80 -2.75 3.70
CA LEU A 68 10.54 -2.53 5.11
C LEU A 68 11.82 -2.58 5.97
N THR A 69 11.94 -1.63 6.89
CA THR A 69 13.00 -1.55 7.92
C THR A 69 12.41 -1.49 9.33
N ASP A 70 13.23 -1.77 10.34
CA ASP A 70 12.88 -1.68 11.76
C ASP A 70 13.38 -0.38 12.41
N GLU A 71 13.63 0.65 11.59
CA GLU A 71 14.00 1.97 12.09
C GLU A 71 12.83 2.60 12.88
N PRO A 72 13.12 3.49 13.85
CA PRO A 72 12.09 4.20 14.59
C PRO A 72 11.18 5.05 13.70
N GLU A 73 9.98 5.34 14.20
CA GLU A 73 9.05 6.28 13.54
C GLU A 73 9.70 7.66 13.38
N THR A 74 9.57 8.24 12.18
CA THR A 74 10.05 9.59 11.87
C THR A 74 8.91 10.59 11.71
N GLY A 75 7.70 10.11 11.43
CA GLY A 75 6.53 10.92 11.07
C GLY A 75 6.64 11.54 9.67
N LYS A 76 7.60 11.09 8.86
CA LYS A 76 7.94 11.66 7.55
C LYS A 76 8.00 10.59 6.49
N LEU A 77 7.48 10.90 5.32
CA LEU A 77 7.50 10.02 4.15
C LEU A 77 7.22 10.81 2.88
N ALA A 78 7.55 10.21 1.74
CA ALA A 78 7.11 10.65 0.43
C ALA A 78 5.95 9.75 -0.04
N VAL A 79 4.81 10.38 -0.32
CA VAL A 79 3.64 9.75 -0.97
C VAL A 79 3.73 10.01 -2.48
N SER A 80 3.62 8.96 -3.28
CA SER A 80 3.60 9.07 -4.74
C SER A 80 2.73 7.97 -5.38
N GLN A 81 2.72 7.94 -6.71
CA GLN A 81 2.16 6.85 -7.49
C GLN A 81 3.09 6.53 -8.66
N GLY A 82 3.71 5.35 -8.67
CA GLY A 82 4.55 4.85 -9.76
C GLY A 82 5.95 5.47 -9.83
N GLU A 83 6.27 6.46 -9.00
CA GLU A 83 7.62 7.05 -8.90
C GLU A 83 8.41 6.38 -7.77
N VAL A 84 9.02 5.24 -8.07
CA VAL A 84 9.78 4.47 -7.07
C VAL A 84 11.20 4.24 -7.54
N ARG A 85 12.16 4.70 -6.72
CA ARG A 85 13.58 4.40 -6.93
C ARG A 85 13.89 3.00 -6.42
N LYS A 86 14.64 2.23 -7.20
CA LYS A 86 15.14 0.92 -6.76
C LYS A 86 15.92 1.09 -5.46
N GLY A 87 15.56 0.30 -4.45
CA GLY A 87 16.21 0.32 -3.14
C GLY A 87 15.59 1.26 -2.11
N SER A 88 14.50 1.98 -2.45
CA SER A 88 13.76 2.77 -1.46
C SER A 88 13.23 1.91 -0.32
N THR A 89 13.28 2.46 0.88
CA THR A 89 12.87 1.82 2.13
C THR A 89 11.65 2.49 2.73
N THR A 90 11.01 1.82 3.69
CA THR A 90 9.99 2.44 4.54
C THR A 90 10.09 1.83 5.95
N ALA A 91 10.22 2.66 6.98
CA ALA A 91 10.14 2.19 8.36
C ALA A 91 8.75 1.57 8.65
N ARG A 92 8.71 0.38 9.27
CA ARG A 92 7.43 -0.26 9.65
C ARG A 92 6.57 0.63 10.56
N ALA A 93 7.23 1.40 11.42
CA ALA A 93 6.55 2.33 12.31
C ALA A 93 5.86 3.46 11.51
N ASP A 94 6.53 4.02 10.50
CA ASP A 94 5.93 5.03 9.62
C ASP A 94 4.82 4.46 8.71
N VAL A 95 4.91 3.19 8.29
CA VAL A 95 3.77 2.51 7.61
C VAL A 95 2.54 2.48 8.53
N ALA A 96 2.72 2.12 9.80
CA ALA A 96 1.61 2.08 10.76
C ALA A 96 1.04 3.48 11.03
N ASN A 97 1.88 4.50 11.19
CA ASN A 97 1.46 5.89 11.36
C ASN A 97 0.67 6.38 10.12
N PHE A 98 1.16 6.07 8.91
CA PHE A 98 0.44 6.42 7.68
C PHE A 98 -0.93 5.74 7.59
N ILE A 99 -1.03 4.44 7.89
CA ILE A 99 -2.31 3.72 7.91
C ILE A 99 -3.30 4.37 8.88
N LEU A 100 -2.85 4.75 10.08
CA LEU A 100 -3.68 5.46 11.05
C LEU A 100 -4.17 6.80 10.51
N HIS A 101 -3.30 7.55 9.83
CA HIS A 101 -3.62 8.84 9.26
C HIS A 101 -4.69 8.76 8.16
N ILE A 102 -4.59 7.76 7.27
CA ILE A 102 -5.52 7.61 6.13
C ILE A 102 -6.82 6.87 6.48
N LEU A 103 -6.92 6.27 7.68
CA LEU A 103 -8.00 5.33 7.98
C LEU A 103 -9.39 5.94 7.80
N THR A 104 -9.55 7.21 8.17
CA THR A 104 -10.80 7.99 8.07
C THR A 104 -10.75 9.08 6.99
N ASP A 105 -9.71 9.13 6.16
CA ASP A 105 -9.59 10.13 5.10
C ASP A 105 -10.22 9.61 3.80
N GLU A 106 -11.46 10.03 3.52
CA GLU A 106 -12.21 9.66 2.32
C GLU A 106 -11.51 10.04 1.02
N ARG A 107 -10.62 11.04 1.04
CA ARG A 107 -9.83 11.44 -0.13
C ARG A 107 -8.89 10.33 -0.59
N THR A 108 -8.60 9.35 0.27
CA THR A 108 -7.73 8.21 -0.02
C THR A 108 -8.47 6.99 -0.57
N TYR A 109 -9.80 7.05 -0.64
CA TYR A 109 -10.62 5.91 -1.05
C TYR A 109 -10.44 5.67 -2.55
N GLY A 110 -10.34 4.40 -2.94
CA GLY A 110 -10.09 3.98 -4.31
C GLY A 110 -8.66 4.23 -4.81
N LYS A 111 -7.69 4.53 -3.92
CA LYS A 111 -6.31 4.88 -4.30
C LYS A 111 -5.28 3.80 -3.97
N ASP A 112 -4.28 3.71 -4.85
CA ASP A 112 -3.01 3.04 -4.63
C ASP A 112 -1.99 4.12 -4.23
N LEU A 113 -1.38 4.01 -3.04
CA LEU A 113 -0.46 5.00 -2.50
C LEU A 113 0.90 4.35 -2.25
N ASP A 114 1.91 4.74 -3.04
CA ASP A 114 3.29 4.38 -2.75
C ASP A 114 3.80 5.25 -1.60
N ILE A 115 4.41 4.63 -0.59
CA ILE A 115 5.00 5.33 0.55
C ILE A 115 6.46 4.94 0.74
N LEU A 116 7.34 5.93 0.80
CA LEU A 116 8.78 5.75 0.92
C LEU A 116 9.31 6.64 2.04
N ASP A 117 10.40 6.24 2.69
CA ASP A 117 11.12 7.13 3.61
C ASP A 117 11.45 8.45 2.90
N GLY A 118 11.25 9.56 3.59
CA GLY A 118 11.41 10.91 3.05
C GLY A 118 11.52 11.96 4.14
N ASP A 119 11.63 13.22 3.75
CA ASP A 119 11.89 14.33 4.68
C ASP A 119 10.66 15.19 5.00
N THR A 120 9.55 14.97 4.29
CA THR A 120 8.30 15.72 4.41
C THR A 120 7.38 15.07 5.45
N PRO A 121 6.75 15.84 6.36
CA PRO A 121 5.72 15.31 7.25
C PRO A 121 4.64 14.56 6.47
N LEU A 122 4.21 13.40 6.98
CA LEU A 122 3.32 12.51 6.23
C LEU A 122 2.02 13.19 5.75
N ALA A 123 1.45 14.07 6.58
CA ALA A 123 0.20 14.78 6.26
C ALA A 123 0.40 15.77 5.10
N GLU A 124 1.51 16.51 5.14
CA GLU A 124 1.88 17.45 4.08
C GLU A 124 2.18 16.71 2.78
N SER A 125 2.90 15.58 2.86
CA SER A 125 3.18 14.77 1.67
C SER A 125 1.90 14.19 1.06
N LEU A 126 0.94 13.76 1.88
CA LEU A 126 -0.35 13.26 1.41
C LEU A 126 -1.18 14.38 0.77
N ASP A 127 -1.29 15.53 1.42
CA ASP A 127 -2.03 16.68 0.89
C ASP A 127 -1.45 17.16 -0.45
N ALA A 128 -0.11 17.22 -0.57
CA ALA A 128 0.57 17.57 -1.81
C ALA A 128 0.33 16.55 -2.93
N TYR A 129 0.20 15.27 -2.61
CA TYR A 129 -0.16 14.23 -3.57
C TYR A 129 -1.63 14.33 -4.01
N LEU A 130 -2.54 14.55 -3.06
CA LEU A 130 -3.98 14.60 -3.32
C LEU A 130 -4.44 15.88 -4.03
N ALA A 131 -3.63 16.93 -4.03
CA ALA A 131 -3.92 18.19 -4.71
C ALA A 131 -3.63 18.19 -6.23
N GLN A 132 -3.09 17.08 -6.75
CA GLN A 132 -2.77 16.87 -8.17
C GLN A 132 -3.97 16.33 -8.94
#